data_AF-A0A522W0K3-F1
#
_entry.id   AF-A0A522W0K3-F1
#
_cell.length_a   1.000
_cell.length_b   1.000
_cell.length_c   1.000
_cell.angle_alpha   90.00
_cell.angle_beta   90.00
_cell.angle_gamma   90.00
#
_symmetry.space_group_name_H-M   'P 1'
#
loop_
_entity.id
_entity.type
_entity.pdbx_description
1 polymer ?
#
loop_
_entity_poly.entity_id
_entity_poly.type
_entity_poly.pdbx_seq_one_letter_code
_entity_poly.pdbx_strand_id
1 'polypeptide(L)'
;MTNSRKLLAALTLSALSLSGCYVLPIAPDGYVYTYPPAAVPQASVPAYPQAQPHGPTPTVLQARLYPANDIAAQTGVVTGTVTNMMTGKGRFQLNYRGETLTGEATRVDGDARRGVASAYGAGGSFMSCEYQMNTPRQGAGTCAFSNGARYQVHIGS
;
A
#
# COMPACT_ATOMS: atom_id res chain seq x y z
N MET A 1 -6.13 -20.94 -62.15
CA MET A 1 -5.97 -19.57 -61.60
C MET A 1 -7.33 -18.95 -61.30
N THR A 2 -7.99 -19.20 -60.15
CA THR A 2 -9.22 -18.45 -59.82
C THR A 2 -9.68 -18.42 -58.35
N ASN A 3 -8.92 -18.95 -57.36
CA ASN A 3 -9.42 -18.97 -55.96
C ASN A 3 -8.62 -18.13 -54.94
N SER A 4 -7.48 -17.55 -55.31
CA SER A 4 -6.67 -16.77 -54.35
C SER A 4 -7.14 -15.31 -54.17
N ARG A 5 -7.82 -14.73 -55.17
CA ARG A 5 -8.26 -13.31 -55.13
C ARG A 5 -9.50 -13.05 -54.28
N LYS A 6 -10.34 -14.06 -54.03
CA LYS A 6 -11.57 -13.90 -53.23
C LYS A 6 -11.34 -14.00 -51.72
N LEU A 7 -10.27 -14.66 -51.29
CA LEU A 7 -9.94 -14.82 -49.87
C LEU A 7 -9.24 -13.59 -49.28
N LEU A 8 -8.44 -12.87 -50.08
CA LEU A 8 -7.77 -11.65 -49.63
C LEU A 8 -8.72 -10.45 -49.47
N ALA A 9 -9.81 -10.38 -50.24
CA ALA A 9 -10.79 -9.30 -50.13
C ALA A 9 -11.69 -9.39 -48.88
N ALA A 10 -11.86 -10.60 -48.33
CA ALA A 10 -12.70 -10.82 -47.15
C ALA A 10 -11.98 -10.50 -45.82
N LEU A 11 -10.64 -10.45 -45.81
CA LEU A 11 -9.82 -10.23 -44.62
C LEU A 11 -9.49 -8.76 -44.35
N THR A 12 -9.56 -7.89 -45.35
CA THR A 12 -9.24 -6.46 -45.18
C THR A 12 -10.44 -5.64 -44.71
N LEU A 13 -11.68 -6.11 -44.91
CA LEU A 13 -12.89 -5.38 -44.53
C LEU A 13 -13.19 -5.45 -43.02
N SER A 14 -12.69 -6.47 -42.32
CA SER A 14 -12.93 -6.67 -40.89
C SER A 14 -11.93 -5.95 -39.97
N ALA A 15 -10.83 -5.41 -40.51
CA ALA A 15 -9.83 -4.68 -39.72
C ALA A 15 -10.15 -3.17 -39.58
N LEU A 16 -10.94 -2.59 -40.48
CA LEU A 16 -11.29 -1.15 -40.45
C LEU A 16 -12.58 -0.83 -39.67
N SER A 17 -13.36 -1.84 -39.26
CA SER A 17 -14.60 -1.65 -38.50
C SER A 17 -14.40 -1.47 -36.99
N LEU A 18 -13.15 -1.47 -36.49
CA LEU A 18 -12.84 -1.32 -35.05
C LEU A 18 -12.22 0.03 -34.65
N SER A 19 -12.18 1.02 -35.54
CA SER A 19 -11.86 2.41 -35.14
C SER A 19 -13.16 3.21 -34.98
N GLY A 20 -13.96 2.85 -33.98
CA GLY A 20 -15.05 3.71 -33.53
C GLY A 20 -14.47 4.85 -32.68
N CYS A 21 -14.54 6.09 -33.17
CA CYS A 21 -14.26 7.25 -32.34
C CYS A 21 -15.35 7.33 -31.26
N TYR A 22 -15.02 6.94 -30.03
CA TYR A 22 -15.95 7.03 -28.91
C TYR A 22 -15.76 8.37 -28.19
N VAL A 23 -16.83 9.13 -28.05
CA VAL A 23 -16.85 10.37 -27.27
C VAL A 23 -17.20 10.02 -25.84
N LEU A 24 -16.24 10.20 -24.94
CA LEU A 24 -16.43 10.05 -23.50
C LEU A 24 -16.87 11.38 -22.89
N PRO A 25 -17.94 11.41 -22.10
CA PRO A 25 -18.22 12.58 -21.29
C PRO A 25 -17.13 12.73 -20.23
N ILE A 26 -16.44 13.86 -20.27
CA ILE A 26 -15.53 14.29 -19.22
C ILE A 26 -16.31 15.10 -18.18
N ALA A 27 -16.12 14.76 -16.91
CA ALA A 27 -16.64 15.54 -15.81
C ALA A 27 -15.94 16.91 -15.75
N PRO A 28 -16.54 17.94 -15.13
CA PRO A 28 -16.01 19.31 -15.11
C PRO A 28 -14.60 19.45 -14.47
N ASP A 29 -14.19 18.45 -13.71
CA ASP A 29 -12.88 18.28 -13.06
C ASP A 29 -11.86 17.51 -13.92
N GLY A 30 -12.23 17.12 -15.16
CA GLY A 30 -11.33 16.55 -16.16
C GLY A 30 -11.27 15.02 -16.19
N TYR A 31 -12.02 14.31 -15.34
CA TYR A 31 -12.03 12.85 -15.32
C TYR A 31 -13.10 12.24 -16.23
N VAL A 32 -12.79 11.08 -16.81
CA VAL A 32 -13.66 10.35 -17.75
C VAL A 32 -14.72 9.53 -16.98
N TYR A 33 -16.01 9.75 -17.28
CA TYR A 33 -17.10 8.93 -16.73
C TYR A 33 -17.20 7.58 -17.45
N THR A 34 -16.98 6.47 -16.75
CA THR A 34 -17.30 5.12 -17.24
C THR A 34 -18.76 4.80 -16.92
N TYR A 35 -19.58 4.59 -17.97
CA TYR A 35 -20.99 4.25 -17.81
C TYR A 35 -21.14 2.77 -17.40
N PRO A 36 -21.88 2.43 -16.33
CA PRO A 36 -22.19 1.03 -16.03
C PRO A 36 -23.17 0.49 -17.09
N PRO A 37 -23.04 -0.78 -17.52
CA PRO A 37 -23.90 -1.33 -18.57
C PRO A 37 -25.37 -1.37 -18.13
N ALA A 38 -26.26 -0.96 -19.02
CA ALA A 38 -27.70 -1.01 -18.83
C ALA A 38 -28.17 -2.45 -18.55
N ALA A 39 -28.98 -2.63 -17.52
CA ALA A 39 -29.50 -3.93 -17.09
C ALA A 39 -30.48 -4.48 -18.14
N VAL A 40 -30.11 -5.59 -18.77
CA VAL A 40 -31.06 -6.49 -19.45
C VAL A 40 -31.85 -7.28 -18.38
N PRO A 41 -33.15 -7.57 -18.57
CA PRO A 41 -33.89 -8.39 -17.61
C PRO A 41 -33.33 -9.82 -17.65
N GLN A 42 -32.50 -10.15 -16.67
CA GLN A 42 -31.92 -11.47 -16.51
C GLN A 42 -32.99 -12.42 -15.97
N ALA A 43 -33.18 -13.57 -16.64
CA ALA A 43 -33.90 -14.69 -16.06
C ALA A 43 -33.26 -15.05 -14.72
N SER A 44 -34.08 -15.20 -13.68
CA SER A 44 -33.65 -15.42 -12.31
C SER A 44 -32.94 -16.77 -12.16
N VAL A 45 -31.63 -16.76 -12.35
CA VAL A 45 -30.74 -17.80 -11.84
C VAL A 45 -30.61 -17.61 -10.33
N PRO A 46 -30.68 -18.68 -9.52
CA PRO A 46 -30.50 -18.55 -8.08
C PRO A 46 -29.12 -17.93 -7.80
N ALA A 47 -29.13 -16.78 -7.13
CA ALA A 47 -27.93 -16.04 -6.79
C ALA A 47 -27.10 -16.87 -5.78
N TYR A 48 -26.05 -17.53 -6.28
CA TYR A 48 -25.00 -18.02 -5.42
C TYR A 48 -24.29 -16.80 -4.80
N PRO A 49 -24.09 -16.73 -3.48
CA PRO A 49 -23.38 -15.61 -2.87
C PRO A 49 -21.99 -15.51 -3.51
N GLN A 50 -21.68 -14.36 -4.12
CA GLN A 50 -20.33 -14.11 -4.62
C GLN A 50 -19.39 -14.09 -3.41
N ALA A 51 -18.47 -15.05 -3.37
CA ALA A 51 -17.48 -15.13 -2.31
C ALA A 51 -16.64 -13.83 -2.30
N GLN A 52 -16.81 -13.01 -1.27
CA GLN A 52 -15.92 -11.88 -1.02
C GLN A 52 -14.47 -12.40 -0.91
N PRO A 53 -13.45 -11.68 -1.40
CA PRO A 53 -12.07 -12.05 -1.14
C PRO A 53 -11.78 -11.85 0.36
N HIS A 54 -11.88 -12.92 1.14
CA HIS A 54 -11.53 -12.93 2.56
C HIS A 54 -10.01 -13.09 2.68
N GLY A 55 -9.27 -12.08 2.20
CA GLY A 55 -7.82 -11.98 2.38
C GLY A 55 -7.49 -11.04 3.55
N PRO A 56 -6.38 -11.26 4.28
CA PRO A 56 -5.90 -10.30 5.26
C PRO A 56 -5.61 -8.96 4.59
N THR A 57 -6.40 -7.93 4.90
CA THR A 57 -6.18 -6.57 4.38
C THR A 57 -5.08 -5.87 5.17
N PRO A 58 -4.13 -5.16 4.51
CA PRO A 58 -3.15 -4.34 5.20
C PRO A 58 -3.82 -3.34 6.14
N THR A 59 -3.27 -3.19 7.35
CA THR A 59 -3.75 -2.23 8.35
C THR A 59 -2.70 -1.16 8.57
N VAL A 60 -3.07 0.11 8.40
CA VAL A 60 -2.20 1.25 8.72
C VAL A 60 -2.38 1.63 10.18
N LEU A 61 -1.26 1.76 10.89
CA LEU A 61 -1.18 2.03 12.32
C LEU A 61 -0.40 3.32 12.52
N GLN A 62 -0.84 4.16 13.45
CA GLN A 62 -0.08 5.34 13.84
C GLN A 62 1.01 4.94 14.83
N ALA A 63 2.22 5.45 14.62
CA ALA A 63 3.33 5.31 15.55
C ALA A 63 3.74 6.67 16.10
N ARG A 64 3.92 6.74 17.42
CA ARG A 64 4.47 7.91 18.11
C ARG A 64 5.77 7.54 18.80
N LEU A 65 6.80 8.32 18.53
CA LEU A 65 8.14 8.16 19.06
C LEU A 65 8.41 9.28 20.05
N TYR A 66 8.57 8.92 21.32
CA TYR A 66 8.89 9.85 22.41
C TYR A 66 10.39 9.88 22.67
N PRO A 67 11.00 11.06 22.89
CA PRO A 67 12.42 11.16 23.20
C PRO A 67 12.82 10.33 24.42
N ALA A 68 13.94 9.60 24.31
CA ALA A 68 14.53 8.82 25.40
C ALA A 68 15.94 9.32 25.79
N ASN A 69 16.47 10.33 25.10
CA ASN A 69 17.74 10.99 25.42
C ASN A 69 17.76 12.46 24.99
N ASP A 70 18.77 13.22 25.43
CA ASP A 70 18.90 14.65 25.16
C ASP A 70 18.97 14.97 23.66
N ILE A 71 19.62 14.11 22.86
CA ILE A 71 19.72 14.28 21.41
C ILE A 71 18.32 14.20 20.77
N ALA A 72 17.49 13.24 21.19
CA ALA A 72 16.12 13.13 20.73
C ALA A 72 15.21 14.26 21.26
N ALA A 73 15.50 14.79 22.45
CA ALA A 73 14.73 15.88 23.05
C ALA A 73 14.82 17.18 22.22
N GLN A 74 15.95 17.41 21.54
CA GLN A 74 16.14 18.55 20.64
C GLN A 74 15.15 18.56 19.47
N THR A 75 14.77 17.37 18.99
CA THR A 75 13.83 17.18 17.87
C THR A 75 12.40 16.95 18.33
N GLY A 76 12.18 16.65 19.62
CA GLY A 76 10.86 16.42 20.19
C GLY A 76 10.21 15.12 19.70
N VAL A 77 8.89 15.04 19.85
CA VAL A 77 8.09 13.87 19.49
C VAL A 77 8.04 13.70 17.97
N VAL A 78 8.29 12.48 17.50
CA VAL A 78 8.23 12.13 16.08
C VAL A 78 7.02 11.24 15.83
N THR A 79 6.32 11.47 14.73
CA THR A 79 5.16 10.64 14.33
C THR A 79 5.44 9.95 13.00
N GLY A 80 4.93 8.73 12.87
CA GLY A 80 5.04 7.94 11.66
C GLY A 80 3.86 6.99 11.48
N THR A 81 3.85 6.30 10.35
CA THR A 81 2.85 5.29 10.02
C THR A 81 3.49 3.93 9.81
N VAL A 82 2.86 2.89 10.34
CA VAL A 82 3.25 1.49 10.18
C VAL A 82 2.15 0.76 9.45
N THR A 83 2.42 0.29 8.24
CA THR A 83 1.50 -0.56 7.49
C THR A 83 1.82 -2.00 7.83
N ASN A 84 0.99 -2.63 8.66
CA ASN A 84 1.05 -4.06 8.95
C ASN A 84 0.35 -4.82 7.83
N MET A 85 1.09 -5.66 7.11
CA MET A 85 0.56 -6.45 5.99
C MET A 85 -0.14 -7.74 6.45
N MET A 86 -0.25 -7.98 7.76
CA MET A 86 -0.82 -9.19 8.37
C MET A 86 -0.10 -10.51 8.04
N THR A 87 1.00 -10.45 7.28
CA THR A 87 1.83 -11.58 6.85
C THR A 87 3.13 -11.73 7.65
N GLY A 88 3.30 -10.95 8.74
CA GLY A 88 4.55 -10.90 9.51
C GLY A 88 5.58 -9.90 8.98
N LYS A 89 5.25 -9.22 7.87
CA LYS A 89 5.97 -8.07 7.35
C LYS A 89 5.14 -6.79 7.52
N GLY A 90 5.83 -5.68 7.59
CA GLY A 90 5.25 -4.35 7.62
C GLY A 90 6.14 -3.35 6.90
N ARG A 91 5.55 -2.21 6.56
CA ARG A 91 6.26 -1.05 6.01
C ARG A 91 6.17 0.07 7.02
N PHE A 92 7.27 0.78 7.20
CA PHE A 92 7.35 1.87 8.16
C PHE A 92 7.75 3.15 7.43
N GLN A 93 7.11 4.26 7.79
CA GLN A 93 7.43 5.59 7.28
C GLN A 93 7.32 6.63 8.39
N LEU A 94 8.34 7.48 8.55
CA LEU A 94 8.29 8.63 9.46
C LEU A 94 9.01 9.84 8.87
N ASN A 95 8.74 11.03 9.40
CA ASN A 95 9.51 12.23 9.10
C ASN A 95 10.42 12.59 10.28
N TYR A 96 11.72 12.74 10.04
CA TYR A 96 12.71 13.11 11.04
C TYR A 96 13.63 14.20 10.49
N ARG A 97 13.68 15.34 11.17
CA ARG A 97 14.52 16.50 10.78
C ARG A 97 14.31 16.96 9.33
N GLY A 98 13.08 16.86 8.82
CA GLY A 98 12.72 17.23 7.45
C GLY A 98 13.00 16.14 6.41
N GLU A 99 13.53 14.99 6.83
CA GLU A 99 13.79 13.84 5.96
C GLU A 99 12.73 12.75 6.17
N THR A 100 12.24 12.16 5.08
CA THR A 100 11.33 11.01 5.16
C THR A 100 12.15 9.72 5.21
N LEU A 101 12.09 9.04 6.35
CA LEU A 101 12.67 7.71 6.52
C LEU A 101 11.62 6.67 6.13
N THR A 102 11.99 5.77 5.21
CA THR A 102 11.11 4.70 4.74
C THR A 102 11.82 3.35 4.91
N GLY A 103 11.07 2.34 5.36
CA GLY A 103 11.65 1.08 5.79
C GLY A 103 10.69 -0.09 5.84
N GLU A 104 11.22 -1.19 6.35
CA GLU A 104 10.50 -2.45 6.54
C GLU A 104 10.54 -2.86 8.01
N ALA A 105 9.48 -3.56 8.41
CA ALA A 105 9.36 -4.20 9.71
C ALA A 105 9.12 -5.68 9.50
N THR A 106 9.81 -6.53 10.25
CA THR A 106 9.67 -7.98 10.16
C THR A 106 9.60 -8.55 11.57
N ARG A 107 8.77 -9.57 11.77
CA ARG A 107 8.77 -10.34 13.01
C ARG A 107 10.02 -11.21 13.09
N VAL A 108 10.55 -11.40 14.30
CA VAL A 108 11.71 -12.27 14.52
C VAL A 108 11.23 -13.72 14.59
N ASP A 109 11.96 -14.63 13.96
CA ASP A 109 11.65 -16.06 14.02
C ASP A 109 11.70 -16.58 15.48
N GLY A 110 10.68 -17.34 15.88
CA GLY A 110 10.55 -17.87 17.24
C GLY A 110 9.78 -16.96 18.22
N ASP A 111 9.49 -15.71 17.87
CA ASP A 111 8.61 -14.83 18.66
C ASP A 111 7.66 -14.04 17.75
N ALA A 112 6.40 -14.47 17.70
CA ALA A 112 5.36 -13.83 16.87
C ALA A 112 5.02 -12.39 17.30
N ARG A 113 5.46 -11.96 18.49
CA ARG A 113 5.20 -10.62 19.04
C ARG A 113 6.39 -9.70 18.87
N ARG A 114 7.63 -10.21 18.92
CA ARG A 114 8.84 -9.39 18.74
C ARG A 114 9.18 -9.19 17.26
N GLY A 115 9.66 -8.00 16.93
CA GLY A 115 10.06 -7.66 15.57
C GLY A 115 11.18 -6.63 15.55
N VAL A 116 11.80 -6.52 14.39
CA VAL A 116 12.79 -5.49 14.07
C VAL A 116 12.27 -4.65 12.91
N ALA A 117 12.57 -3.36 12.93
CA ALA A 117 12.26 -2.46 11.83
C ALA A 117 13.46 -1.60 11.49
N SER A 118 13.73 -1.44 10.19
CA SER A 118 14.86 -0.64 9.70
C SER A 118 14.36 0.28 8.60
N ALA A 119 14.77 1.54 8.67
CA ALA A 119 14.40 2.56 7.69
C ALA A 119 15.61 3.42 7.30
N TYR A 120 15.58 3.95 6.09
CA TYR A 120 16.60 4.86 5.57
C TYR A 120 15.95 6.04 4.84
N GLY A 121 16.68 7.13 4.73
CA GLY A 121 16.29 8.31 3.96
C GLY A 121 17.31 8.62 2.86
N ALA A 122 16.94 9.54 1.97
CA ALA A 122 17.75 9.91 0.80
C ALA A 122 19.10 10.56 1.15
N GLY A 123 19.19 11.21 2.32
CA GLY A 123 20.39 11.85 2.86
C GLY A 123 21.32 10.88 3.60
N GLY A 124 21.03 9.58 3.60
CA GLY A 124 21.85 8.56 4.29
C GLY A 124 21.55 8.42 5.78
N SER A 125 20.56 9.14 6.30
CA SER A 125 20.02 8.90 7.64
C SER A 125 19.40 7.51 7.71
N PHE A 126 19.63 6.79 8.81
CA PHE A 126 19.02 5.49 9.06
C PHE A 126 18.46 5.39 10.47
N MET A 127 17.55 4.45 10.64
CA MET A 127 16.91 4.11 11.90
C MET A 127 16.82 2.60 12.02
N SER A 128 17.05 2.09 13.23
CA SER A 128 16.79 0.70 13.62
C SER A 128 15.91 0.68 14.86
N CYS A 129 14.86 -0.13 14.85
CA CYS A 129 13.92 -0.27 15.95
C CYS A 129 13.75 -1.74 16.33
N GLU A 130 13.68 -1.98 17.63
CA GLU A 130 13.16 -3.23 18.19
C GLU A 130 11.79 -2.94 18.78
N TYR A 131 10.80 -3.77 18.43
CA TYR A 131 9.43 -3.61 18.92
C TYR A 131 8.83 -4.95 19.36
N GLN A 132 7.84 -4.86 20.24
CA GLN A 132 7.02 -5.97 20.66
C GLN A 132 5.55 -5.58 20.53
N MET A 133 4.78 -6.40 19.82
CA MET A 133 3.34 -6.24 19.62
C MET A 133 2.59 -6.95 20.75
N ASN A 134 1.79 -6.19 21.49
CA ASN A 134 0.87 -6.74 22.50
C ASN A 134 -0.41 -7.27 21.85
N THR A 135 -0.90 -6.57 20.82
CA THR A 135 -2.03 -6.98 19.98
C THR A 135 -1.64 -6.82 18.50
N PRO A 136 -2.45 -7.32 17.53
CA PRO A 136 -2.16 -7.10 16.11
C PRO A 136 -2.11 -5.62 15.70
N ARG A 137 -2.65 -4.72 16.53
CA ARG A 137 -2.74 -3.28 16.27
C ARG A 137 -2.08 -2.41 17.33
N GLN A 138 -1.50 -2.98 18.37
CA GLN A 138 -0.87 -2.21 19.44
C GLN A 138 0.45 -2.85 19.87
N GLY A 139 1.45 -2.02 20.11
CA GLY A 139 2.79 -2.45 20.52
C GLY A 139 3.63 -1.30 21.03
N ALA A 140 4.80 -1.64 21.54
CA ALA A 140 5.79 -0.67 21.98
C ALA A 140 7.21 -1.16 21.69
N GLY A 141 8.17 -0.26 21.72
CA GLY A 141 9.55 -0.60 21.43
C GLY A 141 10.52 0.55 21.65
N THR A 142 11.72 0.41 21.09
CA THR A 142 12.78 1.41 21.10
C THR A 142 13.41 1.55 19.73
N CYS A 143 13.69 2.78 19.32
CA CYS A 143 14.34 3.12 18.05
C CYS A 143 15.64 3.88 18.31
N ALA A 144 16.67 3.55 17.54
CA ALA A 144 17.95 4.24 17.48
C ALA A 144 18.16 4.82 16.07
N PHE A 145 18.59 6.07 16.02
CA PHE A 145 18.86 6.80 14.78
C PHE A 145 20.36 6.92 14.53
N SER A 146 20.74 7.15 13.28
CA SER A 146 22.13 7.32 12.83
C SER A 146 22.91 8.40 13.57
N ASN A 147 22.24 9.42 14.10
CA ASN A 147 22.85 10.50 14.88
C ASN A 147 22.92 10.23 16.40
N GLY A 148 22.60 9.01 16.84
CA GLY A 148 22.58 8.64 18.27
C GLY A 148 21.31 9.05 19.03
N ALA A 149 20.30 9.62 18.35
CA ALA A 149 19.01 9.86 18.97
C ALA A 149 18.30 8.54 19.30
N ARG A 150 17.72 8.47 20.51
CA ARG A 150 16.99 7.30 21.01
C ARG A 150 15.56 7.68 21.31
N TYR A 151 14.64 6.83 20.87
CA TYR A 151 13.21 7.06 20.98
C TYR A 151 12.49 5.83 21.53
N GLN A 152 11.49 6.05 22.39
CA GLN A 152 10.51 5.06 22.79
C GLN A 152 9.35 5.08 21.78
N VAL A 153 9.09 3.98 21.08
CA VAL A 153 8.00 3.91 20.10
C VAL A 153 6.75 3.29 20.72
N HIS A 154 5.60 3.89 20.43
CA HIS A 154 4.27 3.35 20.69
C HIS A 154 3.54 3.20 19.36
N ILE A 155 3.11 1.97 19.07
CA ILE A 155 2.43 1.58 17.83
C ILE A 155 0.97 1.37 18.18
N GLY A 156 0.08 2.04 17.45
CA GLY A 156 -1.35 1.98 17.70
C GLY A 156 -1.79 2.80 18.91
N SER A 157 -2.97 3.38 18.78
CA SER A 157 -3.76 4.00 19.86
C SER A 157 -5.11 3.31 19.88
#